data_AF-A0A7X1INJ5-F1
#
_entry.id   AF-A0A7X1INJ5-F1
#
_cell.length_a   1.000
_cell.length_b   1.000
_cell.length_c   1.000
_cell.angle_alpha   90.00
_cell.angle_beta   90.00
_cell.angle_gamma   90.00
#
_symmetry.space_group_name_H-M   'P 1'
#
loop_
_entity.id
_entity.type
_entity.pdbx_description
1 polymer ?
#
loop_
_entity_poly.entity_id
_entity_poly.type
_entity_poly.pdbx_seq_one_letter_code
_entity_poly.pdbx_strand_id
1 'polypeptide(L)'
;MPGQDHHTAPGHTAPDDTAPGQTAPTHPPPDDTTAWLTSHGWYPGRDTGNTLAPHIARRVRDFHDQGEELTPTHTAVTFLRTYGGLCLPLSERVRLVTEPDGGHVEIAEDVADLAAHLGQRLFPVAYETDEGSVHLVDETDRFFLLHPSGTFYLGTGAQEAFTKRHRPRPTLVDAWSLHAHRPGTSHRPRTPHQPGTPHQPGTP
;
A
#
# COMPACT_ATOMS: atom_id res chain seq x y z
N MET A 1 -59.88 -16.75 -67.09
CA MET A 1 -59.35 -15.50 -66.51
C MET A 1 -59.39 -15.65 -64.98
N PRO A 2 -58.25 -15.48 -64.29
CA PRO A 2 -57.98 -15.95 -62.93
C PRO A 2 -58.25 -14.91 -61.82
N GLY A 3 -58.20 -15.37 -60.57
CA GLY A 3 -58.10 -14.60 -59.32
C GLY A 3 -58.64 -15.46 -58.16
N GLN A 4 -57.79 -16.22 -57.44
CA GLN A 4 -57.13 -15.83 -56.17
C GLN A 4 -58.16 -15.23 -55.18
N ASP A 5 -58.41 -15.78 -54.00
CA ASP A 5 -57.47 -15.69 -52.88
C ASP A 5 -57.66 -16.75 -51.78
N HIS A 6 -56.62 -16.78 -50.93
CA HIS A 6 -56.16 -17.81 -50.01
C HIS A 6 -56.89 -17.90 -48.65
N HIS A 7 -57.00 -19.13 -48.17
CA HIS A 7 -56.75 -19.64 -46.80
C HIS A 7 -56.98 -18.74 -45.56
N THR A 8 -58.01 -19.13 -44.79
CA THR A 8 -58.01 -19.56 -43.37
C THR A 8 -57.19 -18.82 -42.30
N ALA A 9 -57.95 -18.13 -41.43
CA ALA A 9 -57.85 -17.91 -39.97
C ALA A 9 -56.70 -17.09 -39.35
N PRO A 10 -57.06 -16.19 -38.40
CA PRO A 10 -56.25 -15.93 -37.23
C PRO A 10 -57.00 -16.31 -35.94
N GLY A 11 -56.34 -17.14 -35.12
CA GLY A 11 -56.69 -17.41 -33.74
C GLY A 11 -56.46 -16.17 -32.85
N HIS A 12 -57.23 -16.15 -31.77
CA HIS A 12 -57.36 -15.07 -30.81
C HIS A 12 -56.59 -15.46 -29.53
N THR A 13 -55.57 -14.72 -29.09
CA THR A 13 -55.21 -14.61 -27.65
C THR A 13 -54.36 -13.36 -27.40
N ALA A 14 -54.73 -12.63 -26.35
CA ALA A 14 -54.16 -11.37 -25.89
C ALA A 14 -52.97 -11.58 -24.91
N PRO A 15 -52.53 -10.53 -24.19
CA PRO A 15 -51.18 -9.96 -24.21
C PRO A 15 -50.20 -10.65 -23.25
N ASP A 16 -48.93 -10.69 -23.63
CA ASP A 16 -47.83 -11.11 -22.75
C ASP A 16 -47.33 -9.92 -21.91
N ASP A 17 -47.35 -10.14 -20.61
CA ASP A 17 -46.99 -9.24 -19.52
C ASP A 17 -45.45 -9.20 -19.41
N THR A 18 -44.79 -8.33 -20.19
CA THR A 18 -43.34 -8.14 -20.07
C THR A 18 -43.03 -7.15 -18.94
N ALA A 19 -42.87 -7.69 -17.73
CA ALA A 19 -42.17 -7.02 -16.63
C ALA A 19 -40.68 -6.79 -16.98
N PRO A 20 -40.05 -5.71 -16.47
CA PRO A 20 -38.76 -5.23 -16.94
C PRO A 20 -37.62 -6.18 -16.58
N GLY A 21 -36.89 -6.60 -17.61
CA GLY A 21 -35.62 -7.31 -17.49
C GLY A 21 -34.64 -6.51 -16.63
N GLN A 22 -34.22 -7.15 -15.55
CA GLN A 22 -33.25 -6.72 -14.57
C GLN A 22 -32.08 -5.96 -15.22
N THR A 23 -31.93 -4.69 -14.85
CA THR A 23 -30.66 -3.97 -14.98
C THR A 23 -29.62 -4.77 -14.21
N ALA A 24 -28.74 -5.47 -14.92
CA ALA A 24 -27.45 -5.88 -14.37
C ALA A 24 -26.82 -4.65 -13.70
N PRO A 25 -26.22 -4.76 -12.52
CA PRO A 25 -25.49 -3.63 -11.95
C PRO A 25 -24.43 -3.25 -12.96
N THR A 26 -24.61 -2.09 -13.61
CA THR A 26 -23.58 -1.44 -14.40
C THR A 26 -22.47 -1.11 -13.42
N HIS A 27 -21.54 -2.05 -13.26
CA HIS A 27 -20.33 -1.82 -12.49
C HIS A 27 -19.62 -0.68 -13.22
N PRO A 28 -19.32 0.45 -12.55
CA PRO A 28 -18.48 1.47 -13.16
C PRO A 28 -17.20 0.79 -13.66
N PRO A 29 -16.64 1.20 -14.82
CA PRO A 29 -15.38 0.63 -15.27
C PRO A 29 -14.38 0.72 -14.10
N PRO A 30 -13.67 -0.38 -13.77
CA PRO A 30 -12.73 -0.36 -12.67
C PRO A 30 -11.79 0.83 -12.85
N ASP A 31 -11.57 1.59 -11.78
CA ASP A 31 -10.53 2.62 -11.77
C ASP A 31 -9.24 2.02 -12.34
N ASP A 32 -8.46 2.81 -13.09
CA ASP A 32 -7.23 2.39 -13.80
C ASP A 32 -6.35 1.44 -12.97
N THR A 33 -6.19 1.74 -11.68
CA THR A 33 -5.48 0.90 -10.70
C THR A 33 -6.09 -0.48 -10.50
N THR A 34 -7.41 -0.57 -10.40
CA THR A 34 -8.13 -1.85 -10.23
C THR A 34 -8.03 -2.71 -11.49
N ALA A 35 -8.12 -2.10 -12.67
CA ALA A 35 -7.90 -2.81 -13.94
C ALA A 35 -6.46 -3.33 -14.04
N TRP A 36 -5.48 -2.50 -13.66
CA TRP A 36 -4.08 -2.88 -13.59
C TRP A 36 -3.86 -4.03 -12.60
N LEU A 37 -4.37 -3.97 -11.37
CA LEU A 37 -4.27 -5.06 -10.40
C LEU A 37 -4.90 -6.36 -10.93
N THR A 38 -6.09 -6.25 -11.52
CA THR A 38 -6.83 -7.42 -12.04
C THR A 38 -6.09 -8.11 -13.18
N SER A 39 -5.51 -7.34 -14.10
CA SER A 39 -4.69 -7.89 -15.19
C SER A 39 -3.41 -8.59 -14.71
N HIS A 40 -3.01 -8.38 -13.46
CA HIS A 40 -1.86 -9.02 -12.84
C HIS A 40 -2.24 -10.05 -11.75
N GLY A 41 -3.46 -10.58 -11.81
CA GLY A 41 -3.89 -11.74 -11.02
C GLY A 41 -4.55 -11.40 -9.68
N TRP A 42 -4.82 -10.13 -9.41
CA TRP A 42 -5.70 -9.76 -8.29
C TRP A 42 -7.17 -9.96 -8.66
N TYR A 43 -8.00 -10.30 -7.67
CA TYR A 43 -9.45 -10.32 -7.81
C TYR A 43 -10.12 -10.10 -6.44
N PRO A 44 -11.37 -9.57 -6.39
CA PRO A 44 -12.10 -9.41 -5.14
C PRO A 44 -12.29 -10.73 -4.39
N GLY A 45 -12.02 -10.74 -3.09
CA GLY A 45 -12.15 -11.95 -2.24
C GLY A 45 -10.94 -12.89 -2.26
N ARG A 46 -9.84 -12.51 -2.94
CA ARG A 46 -8.56 -13.22 -2.87
C ARG A 46 -8.04 -13.28 -1.44
N ASP A 47 -7.52 -14.45 -1.05
CA ASP A 47 -6.91 -14.68 0.27
C ASP A 47 -5.65 -15.56 0.16
N THR A 48 -4.48 -14.94 0.35
CA THR A 48 -3.17 -15.59 0.36
C THR A 48 -2.57 -15.78 1.75
N GLY A 49 -3.38 -15.68 2.81
CA GLY A 49 -2.89 -15.72 4.19
C GLY A 49 -2.03 -16.94 4.52
N ASN A 50 -2.49 -18.13 4.14
CA ASN A 50 -1.74 -19.38 4.40
C ASN A 50 -0.43 -19.44 3.60
N THR A 51 -0.43 -18.93 2.37
CA THR A 51 0.75 -18.91 1.50
C THR A 51 1.82 -17.97 2.03
N LEU A 52 1.44 -16.81 2.58
CA LEU A 52 2.38 -15.80 3.07
C LEU A 52 2.70 -15.88 4.57
N ALA A 53 2.05 -16.74 5.34
CA ALA A 53 2.40 -16.93 6.75
C ALA A 53 3.90 -17.26 6.98
N PRO A 54 4.56 -18.13 6.18
CA PRO A 54 5.99 -18.36 6.30
C PRO A 54 6.84 -17.12 6.01
N HIS A 55 6.39 -16.27 5.08
CA HIS A 55 7.09 -15.06 4.69
C HIS A 55 7.04 -14.00 5.80
N ILE A 56 5.87 -13.82 6.41
CA ILE A 56 5.69 -12.96 7.59
C ILE A 56 6.60 -13.43 8.73
N ALA A 57 6.60 -14.74 9.01
CA ALA A 57 7.41 -15.31 10.08
C ALA A 57 8.91 -15.17 9.83
N ARG A 58 9.35 -15.26 8.56
CA ARG A 58 10.73 -14.98 8.17
C ARG A 58 11.07 -13.53 8.44
N ARG A 59 10.25 -12.57 8.00
CA ARG A 59 10.55 -11.15 8.19
C ARG A 59 10.67 -10.75 9.67
N VAL A 60 9.80 -11.29 10.52
CA VAL A 60 9.87 -11.06 11.98
C VAL A 60 11.20 -11.56 12.56
N ARG A 61 11.65 -12.74 12.13
CA ARG A 61 12.95 -13.28 12.54
C ARG A 61 14.11 -12.44 12.01
N ASP A 62 14.05 -11.98 10.76
CA ASP A 62 15.12 -11.15 10.17
C ASP A 62 15.31 -9.84 10.94
N PHE A 63 14.23 -9.23 11.44
CA PHE A 63 14.30 -8.05 12.30
C PHE A 63 14.89 -8.37 13.68
N HIS A 64 14.43 -9.46 14.28
CA HIS A 64 14.97 -9.93 15.56
C HIS A 64 16.47 -10.21 15.49
N ASP A 65 16.94 -10.83 14.40
CA ASP A 65 18.37 -11.12 14.17
C ASP A 65 19.19 -9.84 13.96
N GLN A 66 18.54 -8.72 13.59
CA GLN A 66 19.13 -7.38 13.51
C GLN A 66 19.03 -6.59 14.82
N GLY A 67 18.44 -7.17 15.87
CA GLY A 67 18.28 -6.54 17.18
C GLY A 67 17.02 -5.70 17.36
N GLU A 68 16.10 -5.72 16.38
CA GLU A 68 14.84 -4.97 16.42
C GLU A 68 13.64 -5.88 16.60
N GLU A 69 12.58 -5.36 17.25
CA GLU A 69 11.33 -6.09 17.40
C GLU A 69 10.33 -5.71 16.29
N LEU A 70 9.83 -6.72 15.57
CA LEU A 70 8.81 -6.52 14.54
C LEU A 70 7.55 -7.31 14.86
N THR A 71 6.43 -6.62 15.02
CA THR A 71 5.11 -7.23 15.23
C THR A 71 4.21 -7.01 14.00
N PRO A 72 3.74 -8.07 13.33
CA PRO A 72 2.75 -7.94 12.26
C PRO A 72 1.45 -7.30 12.77
N THR A 73 1.01 -6.24 12.11
CA THR A 73 -0.23 -5.55 12.45
C THR A 73 -1.41 -6.22 11.74
N HIS A 74 -2.63 -6.05 12.27
CA HIS A 74 -3.84 -6.55 11.61
C HIS A 74 -3.98 -6.00 10.18
N THR A 75 -3.65 -4.72 10.00
CA THR A 75 -3.67 -4.02 8.71
C THR A 75 -2.69 -4.64 7.73
N ALA A 76 -1.45 -4.91 8.16
CA ALA A 76 -0.44 -5.57 7.32
C ALA A 76 -0.86 -6.98 6.90
N VAL A 77 -1.38 -7.78 7.84
CA VAL A 77 -1.86 -9.13 7.54
C VAL A 77 -3.04 -9.09 6.56
N THR A 78 -3.97 -8.14 6.73
CA THR A 78 -5.12 -7.98 5.82
C THR A 78 -4.67 -7.58 4.41
N PHE A 79 -3.69 -6.67 4.30
CA PHE A 79 -3.07 -6.33 3.02
C PHE A 79 -2.45 -7.57 2.37
N LEU A 80 -1.61 -8.32 3.09
CA LEU A 80 -0.91 -9.49 2.57
C LEU A 80 -1.84 -10.65 2.21
N ARG A 81 -2.99 -10.78 2.88
CA ARG A 81 -4.05 -11.72 2.46
C ARG A 81 -4.68 -11.31 1.14
N THR A 82 -4.94 -10.02 0.94
CA THR A 82 -5.66 -9.53 -0.23
C THR A 82 -4.75 -9.43 -1.46
N TYR A 83 -3.58 -8.82 -1.27
CA TYR A 83 -2.67 -8.42 -2.33
C TYR A 83 -1.39 -9.25 -2.38
N GLY A 84 -1.11 -10.11 -1.40
CA GLY A 84 0.18 -10.76 -1.28
C GLY A 84 0.54 -11.71 -2.43
N GLY A 85 1.81 -11.75 -2.83
CA GLY A 85 2.31 -12.60 -3.91
C GLY A 85 1.97 -12.11 -5.32
N LEU A 86 1.44 -10.89 -5.47
CA LEU A 86 1.37 -10.21 -6.76
C LEU A 86 2.75 -9.67 -7.15
N CYS A 87 3.07 -9.78 -8.44
CA CYS A 87 4.23 -9.17 -9.08
C CYS A 87 3.75 -8.18 -10.13
N LEU A 88 3.91 -6.89 -9.83
CA LEU A 88 3.26 -5.80 -10.55
C LEU A 88 4.30 -4.93 -11.28
N PRO A 89 4.17 -4.67 -12.59
CA PRO A 89 5.14 -3.85 -13.32
C PRO A 89 4.99 -2.36 -13.02
N LEU A 90 6.04 -1.75 -12.47
CA LEU A 90 6.13 -0.29 -12.31
C LEU A 90 6.80 0.38 -13.50
N SER A 91 7.75 -0.32 -14.13
CA SER A 91 8.42 0.08 -15.37
C SER A 91 8.85 -1.17 -16.14
N GLU A 92 9.55 -1.01 -17.27
CA GLU A 92 10.11 -2.15 -18.01
C GLU A 92 11.02 -3.03 -17.14
N ARG A 93 11.77 -2.41 -16.21
CA ARG A 93 12.79 -3.07 -15.38
C ARG A 93 12.39 -3.28 -13.93
N VAL A 94 11.50 -2.44 -13.41
CA VAL A 94 11.11 -2.45 -12.00
C VAL A 94 9.78 -3.18 -11.84
N ARG A 95 9.74 -4.12 -10.90
CA ARG A 95 8.52 -4.76 -10.42
C ARG A 95 8.32 -4.43 -8.95
N LEU A 96 7.06 -4.26 -8.54
CA LEU A 96 6.61 -4.26 -7.16
C LEU A 96 6.15 -5.68 -6.82
N VAL A 97 6.81 -6.31 -5.86
CA VAL A 97 6.47 -7.64 -5.36
C VAL A 97 5.86 -7.50 -3.98
N THR A 98 4.63 -7.95 -3.82
CA THR A 98 3.83 -7.82 -2.59
C THR A 98 4.13 -8.96 -1.62
N GLU A 99 5.38 -9.04 -1.18
CA GLU A 99 5.85 -9.99 -0.17
C GLU A 99 6.63 -9.23 0.91
N PRO A 100 6.49 -9.63 2.19
CA PRO A 100 7.05 -8.86 3.31
C PRO A 100 8.56 -9.04 3.50
N ASP A 101 9.15 -10.07 2.90
CA ASP A 101 10.49 -10.57 3.20
C ASP A 101 11.48 -10.47 2.03
N GLY A 102 11.15 -9.66 1.04
CA GLY A 102 12.12 -9.18 0.06
C GLY A 102 12.57 -7.74 0.34
N GLY A 103 13.32 -7.19 -0.62
CA GLY A 103 13.95 -5.87 -0.50
C GLY A 103 15.29 -5.90 0.24
N HIS A 104 15.78 -4.72 0.61
CA HIS A 104 17.05 -4.60 1.34
C HIS A 104 16.97 -5.32 2.70
N VAL A 105 17.99 -6.10 3.02
CA VAL A 105 18.00 -6.99 4.21
C VAL A 105 18.20 -6.17 5.48
N GLU A 106 19.07 -5.15 5.42
CA GLU A 106 19.39 -4.24 6.52
C GLU A 106 18.47 -3.01 6.46
N ILE A 107 17.24 -3.16 6.94
CA ILE A 107 16.28 -2.03 7.05
C ILE A 107 15.65 -1.94 8.44
N ALA A 108 16.05 -2.80 9.37
CA ALA A 108 15.35 -2.93 10.64
C ALA A 108 15.42 -1.63 11.46
N GLU A 109 16.61 -1.04 11.56
CA GLU A 109 16.86 0.25 12.23
C GLU A 109 16.04 1.38 11.61
N ASP A 110 16.09 1.55 10.28
CA ASP A 110 15.33 2.60 9.57
C ASP A 110 13.81 2.48 9.80
N VAL A 111 13.29 1.25 9.81
CA VAL A 111 11.87 1.00 10.08
C VAL A 111 11.53 1.29 11.54
N ALA A 112 12.38 0.91 12.49
CA ALA A 112 12.20 1.18 13.91
C ALA A 112 12.23 2.69 14.21
N ASP A 113 13.17 3.42 13.61
CA ASP A 113 13.29 4.87 13.74
C ASP A 113 12.06 5.59 13.17
N LEU A 114 11.60 5.18 11.98
CA LEU A 114 10.39 5.74 11.38
C LEU A 114 9.15 5.43 12.22
N ALA A 115 9.04 4.20 12.73
CA ALA A 115 7.95 3.79 13.62
C ALA A 115 7.93 4.63 14.90
N ALA A 116 9.09 4.85 15.52
CA ALA A 116 9.24 5.68 16.71
C ALA A 116 8.87 7.15 16.44
N HIS A 117 9.30 7.70 15.30
CA HIS A 117 8.97 9.06 14.88
C HIS A 117 7.48 9.26 14.64
N LEU A 118 6.83 8.30 13.98
CA LEU A 118 5.39 8.35 13.72
C LEU A 118 4.54 7.99 14.95
N GLY A 119 5.14 7.34 15.95
CA GLY A 119 4.44 6.78 17.11
C GLY A 119 3.47 5.66 16.73
N GLN A 120 3.80 4.89 15.69
CA GLN A 120 2.97 3.82 15.13
C GLN A 120 3.83 2.60 14.81
N ARG A 121 3.24 1.40 14.93
CA ARG A 121 3.89 0.18 14.42
C ARG A 121 3.86 0.19 12.89
N LEU A 122 4.98 -0.16 12.29
CA LEU A 122 5.12 -0.33 10.85
C LEU A 122 5.44 -1.77 10.52
N PHE A 123 4.96 -2.23 9.36
CA PHE A 123 5.29 -3.56 8.87
C PHE A 123 5.57 -3.55 7.36
N PRO A 124 6.66 -4.20 6.90
CA PRO A 124 6.94 -4.41 5.48
C PRO A 124 5.90 -5.27 4.78
N VAL A 125 5.40 -4.83 3.62
CA VAL A 125 4.35 -5.54 2.87
C VAL A 125 4.65 -5.76 1.40
N ALA A 126 5.60 -5.00 0.84
CA ALA A 126 6.05 -5.18 -0.53
C ALA A 126 7.47 -4.62 -0.71
N TYR A 127 8.12 -4.99 -1.81
CA TYR A 127 9.42 -4.44 -2.19
C TYR A 127 9.54 -4.24 -3.69
N GLU A 128 10.50 -3.42 -4.11
CA GLU A 128 10.81 -3.16 -5.50
C GLU A 128 12.10 -3.86 -5.93
N THR A 129 12.09 -4.46 -7.13
CA THR A 129 13.14 -5.39 -7.55
C THR A 129 14.49 -4.77 -7.89
N ASP A 130 14.58 -3.46 -8.13
CA ASP A 130 15.80 -2.80 -8.61
C ASP A 130 16.62 -2.22 -7.44
N GLU A 131 16.06 -1.23 -6.74
CA GLU A 131 16.73 -0.56 -5.62
C GLU A 131 16.45 -1.22 -4.25
N GLY A 132 15.67 -2.30 -4.22
CA GLY A 132 15.32 -3.00 -2.99
C GLY A 132 14.45 -2.18 -2.04
N SER A 133 13.84 -1.08 -2.51
CA SER A 133 12.98 -0.21 -1.72
C SER A 133 11.78 -0.97 -1.16
N VAL A 134 11.37 -0.66 0.06
CA VAL A 134 10.38 -1.44 0.79
C VAL A 134 9.16 -0.59 1.09
N HIS A 135 7.98 -1.15 0.83
CA HIS A 135 6.70 -0.55 1.17
C HIS A 135 6.30 -1.01 2.57
N LEU A 136 5.99 -0.04 3.43
CA LEU A 136 5.58 -0.24 4.81
C LEU A 136 4.12 0.18 4.96
N VAL A 137 3.40 -0.47 5.87
CA VAL A 137 2.06 -0.05 6.29
C VAL A 137 1.99 0.10 7.80
N ASP A 138 1.27 1.11 8.28
CA ASP A 138 0.98 1.27 9.69
C ASP A 138 -0.40 0.71 10.10
N GLU A 139 -0.72 0.82 11.38
CA GLU A 139 -2.00 0.32 11.93
C GLU A 139 -3.22 1.08 11.42
N THR A 140 -3.01 2.32 10.96
CA THR A 140 -4.03 3.24 10.46
C THR A 140 -4.20 3.18 8.93
N ASP A 141 -3.64 2.14 8.30
CA ASP A 141 -3.70 1.93 6.84
C ASP A 141 -2.97 3.02 6.04
N ARG A 142 -1.96 3.67 6.64
CA ARG A 142 -1.05 4.58 5.94
C ARG A 142 0.13 3.82 5.37
N PHE A 143 0.43 4.08 4.10
CA PHE A 143 1.53 3.43 3.38
C PHE A 143 2.73 4.35 3.23
N PHE A 144 3.91 3.77 3.32
CA PHE A 144 5.19 4.46 3.21
C PHE A 144 6.12 3.67 2.28
N LEU A 145 7.05 4.37 1.63
CA LEU A 145 8.13 3.80 0.84
C LEU A 145 9.44 4.17 1.52
N LEU A 146 10.17 3.15 1.97
CA LEU A 146 11.57 3.30 2.38
C LEU A 146 12.45 3.09 1.15
N HIS A 147 13.10 4.15 0.70
CA HIS A 147 13.95 4.19 -0.48
C HIS A 147 15.35 4.69 -0.08
N PRO A 148 16.44 4.28 -0.75
CA PRO A 148 17.79 4.76 -0.44
C PRO A 148 17.94 6.30 -0.47
N SER A 149 17.11 6.98 -1.26
CA SER A 149 17.09 8.45 -1.36
C SER A 149 16.19 9.15 -0.32
N GLY A 150 15.43 8.40 0.47
CA GLY A 150 14.55 8.94 1.49
C GLY A 150 13.32 8.09 1.76
N THR A 151 12.53 8.53 2.74
CA THR A 151 11.29 7.87 3.13
C THR A 151 10.11 8.69 2.65
N PHE A 152 9.14 8.06 2.00
CA PHE A 152 8.03 8.77 1.35
C PHE A 152 6.67 8.24 1.77
N TYR A 153 5.68 9.12 1.92
CA TYR A 153 4.28 8.77 2.14
C TYR A 153 3.56 8.44 0.83
N LEU A 154 2.96 7.26 0.77
CA LEU A 154 2.25 6.75 -0.42
C LEU A 154 0.73 6.97 -0.37
N GLY A 155 0.15 7.25 0.81
CA GLY A 155 -1.30 7.48 0.93
C GLY A 155 -1.96 6.64 2.02
N THR A 156 -3.28 6.77 2.11
CA THR A 156 -4.13 5.95 3.00
C THR A 156 -4.87 4.92 2.16
N GLY A 157 -4.68 3.65 2.50
CA GLY A 157 -5.24 2.51 1.81
C GLY A 157 -4.45 2.05 0.60
N ALA A 158 -4.53 0.75 0.35
CA ALA A 158 -3.80 0.06 -0.71
C ALA A 158 -4.05 0.65 -2.10
N GLN A 159 -5.30 1.04 -2.41
CA GLN A 159 -5.65 1.62 -3.70
C GLN A 159 -4.94 2.95 -3.96
N GLU A 160 -4.88 3.84 -2.97
CA GLU A 160 -4.16 5.11 -3.12
C GLU A 160 -2.66 4.86 -3.29
N ALA A 161 -2.09 3.96 -2.47
CA ALA A 161 -0.68 3.60 -2.52
C ALA A 161 -0.29 3.02 -3.89
N PHE A 162 -1.05 2.07 -4.43
CA PHE A 162 -0.85 1.56 -5.78
C PHE A 162 -1.01 2.65 -6.82
N THR A 163 -2.06 3.49 -6.71
CA THR A 163 -2.32 4.59 -7.64
C THR A 163 -1.14 5.54 -7.75
N LYS A 164 -0.54 5.93 -6.62
CA LYS A 164 0.65 6.78 -6.63
C LYS A 164 1.85 6.05 -7.21
N ARG A 165 2.04 4.77 -6.90
CA ARG A 165 3.26 4.08 -7.31
C ARG A 165 3.31 3.70 -8.80
N HIS A 166 2.23 3.22 -9.39
CA HIS A 166 2.24 2.76 -10.79
C HIS A 166 2.13 3.90 -11.82
N ARG A 167 1.93 5.14 -11.36
CA ARG A 167 1.89 6.32 -12.25
C ARG A 167 3.28 6.94 -12.42
N PRO A 168 3.60 7.48 -13.61
CA PRO A 168 4.97 7.86 -13.97
C PRO A 168 5.59 9.04 -13.20
N ARG A 169 4.84 9.78 -12.37
CA ARG A 169 5.37 10.88 -11.53
C ARG A 169 4.50 11.13 -10.28
N PRO A 170 4.64 10.34 -9.21
CA PRO A 170 4.00 10.70 -7.96
C PRO A 170 4.70 11.91 -7.34
N THR A 171 3.92 12.89 -6.89
CA THR A 171 4.40 13.82 -5.86
C THR A 171 4.45 13.04 -4.56
N LEU A 172 5.65 12.63 -4.18
CA LEU A 172 5.89 11.94 -2.92
C LEU A 172 6.12 12.96 -1.81
N VAL A 173 5.39 12.80 -0.71
CA VAL A 173 5.58 13.61 0.50
C VAL A 173 6.63 12.94 1.35
N ASP A 174 7.61 13.68 1.84
CA ASP A 174 8.60 13.16 2.78
C ASP A 174 7.89 12.65 4.06
N ALA A 175 8.10 11.38 4.39
CA ALA A 175 7.43 10.73 5.51
C ALA A 175 7.85 11.33 6.85
N TRP A 176 9.07 11.86 6.95
CA TRP A 176 9.56 12.50 8.17
C TRP A 176 8.86 13.83 8.47
N SER A 177 8.28 14.46 7.45
CA SER A 177 7.47 15.68 7.60
C SER A 177 6.07 15.41 8.18
N LEU A 178 5.63 14.14 8.25
CA LEU A 178 4.37 13.78 8.88
C LEU A 178 4.53 13.90 10.40
N HIS A 179 3.75 14.79 10.99
CA HIS A 179 3.81 15.03 12.43
C HIS A 179 3.13 13.88 13.17
N ALA A 180 3.80 13.35 14.19
CA ALA A 180 3.11 12.56 15.20
C ALA A 180 2.06 13.45 15.87
N HIS A 181 0.81 13.01 15.92
CA HIS A 181 -0.13 13.52 16.91
C HIS A 181 0.36 13.05 18.29
N ARG A 182 1.29 13.81 18.89
CA ARG A 182 1.62 13.66 20.30
C ARG A 182 0.53 14.37 21.13
N PRO A 183 -0.24 13.66 21.97
CA PRO A 183 -0.79 14.31 23.15
C PRO A 183 0.39 14.69 24.06
N GLY A 184 0.75 15.97 24.04
CA GLY A 184 1.49 16.67 25.10
C GLY A 184 2.76 16.02 25.63
N THR A 185 3.89 16.22 24.94
CA THR A 185 5.18 16.36 25.64
C THR A 185 5.90 17.57 25.06
N SER A 186 5.81 18.69 25.79
CA SER A 186 6.63 19.87 25.55
C SER A 186 8.10 19.47 25.70
N HIS A 187 8.78 19.24 24.59
CA HIS A 187 10.23 19.21 24.57
C HIS A 187 10.70 20.66 24.71
N ARG A 188 11.14 20.99 25.93
CA ARG A 188 11.82 22.26 26.21
C ARG A 188 13.13 22.28 25.40
N PRO A 189 13.44 23.33 24.63
CA PRO A 189 14.68 23.39 23.87
C PRO A 189 15.88 23.42 24.83
N ARG A 190 16.86 22.53 24.60
CA ARG A 190 18.17 22.58 25.29
C ARG A 190 18.88 23.84 24.81
N THR A 191 19.16 24.76 25.73
CA THR A 191 20.02 25.92 25.49
C THR A 191 21.43 25.43 25.13
N PRO A 192 22.06 25.96 24.06
CA PRO A 192 23.47 25.66 23.80
C PRO A 192 24.35 26.31 24.87
N HIS A 193 25.19 25.52 25.51
CA HIS A 193 26.27 26.01 26.38
C HIS A 193 27.25 26.86 25.55
N GLN A 194 27.42 28.12 25.93
CA GLN A 194 28.54 28.93 25.45
C GLN A 194 29.87 28.36 25.99
N PRO A 195 30.92 28.24 25.16
CA PRO A 195 32.26 27.97 25.67
C PRO A 195 32.81 29.24 26.34
N GLY A 196 33.24 29.08 27.59
CA GLY A 196 33.81 30.15 28.40
C GLY A 196 35.12 30.69 27.81
N THR A 197 35.24 32.01 27.82
CA THR A 197 36.42 32.80 27.43
C THR A 197 37.62 32.49 28.33
N PRO A 198 38.85 32.32 27.82
CA PRO A 198 40.03 32.23 28.66
C PRO A 198 40.42 33.61 29.20
N HIS A 199 40.55 33.71 30.52
CA HIS A 199 41.13 34.87 31.20
C HIS A 199 42.63 34.99 30.87
N GLN A 200 43.08 36.20 30.50
CA GLN A 200 44.49 36.54 30.38
C GLN A 200 45.18 36.63 31.76
N PRO A 201 46.46 36.26 31.88
CA PRO A 201 47.25 36.49 33.08
C PRO A 201 47.76 37.94 33.13
N GLY A 202 47.49 38.63 34.23
CA GLY A 202 48.13 39.89 34.57
C GLY A 202 49.44 39.65 35.31
N THR A 203 50.53 40.21 34.79
CA THR A 203 51.75 40.64 35.50
C THR A 203 51.92 42.14 35.22
N PRO A 204 52.69 42.92 36.00
CA PRO A 204 53.72 42.53 36.98
C PRO A 204 53.36 42.76 38.45
#